data_AF-A6WBX9-F1
#
_entry.id   AF-A6WBX9-F1
#
_cell.length_a   1.000
_cell.length_b   1.000
_cell.length_c   1.000
_cell.angle_alpha   90.00
_cell.angle_beta   90.00
_cell.angle_gamma   90.00
#
_symmetry.space_group_name_H-M   'P 1'
#
loop_
_entity.id
_entity.type
_entity.pdbx_description
1 polymer ?
#
loop_
_entity_poly.entity_id
_entity_poly.type
_entity_poly.pdbx_seq_one_letter_code
_entity_poly.pdbx_strand_id
1 'polypeptide(L)'
;MVHLERHESTIILSMGLEEAARLSAALTEATLALSRAEYWMRVGCPKSSVEQLSDLLRLASKGKGQGASVALPPGEEEQENPRRPRPGSDSTAQRGASPG
;
A
#
# COMPACT_ATOMS: atom_id res chain seq x y z
N MET A 1 21.35 -11.89 8.01
CA MET A 1 21.99 -10.64 7.52
C MET A 1 21.29 -10.20 6.24
N VAL A 2 21.02 -8.90 6.07
CA VAL A 2 20.40 -8.35 4.85
C VAL A 2 21.45 -7.56 4.09
N HIS A 3 21.62 -7.86 2.81
CA HIS A 3 22.44 -7.10 1.88
C HIS A 3 21.53 -6.30 0.97
N LEU A 4 21.85 -5.01 0.83
CA LEU A 4 21.10 -4.07 0.01
C LEU A 4 22.04 -3.54 -1.06
N GLU A 5 21.67 -3.77 -2.31
CA GLU A 5 22.40 -3.25 -3.47
C GLU A 5 21.46 -2.33 -4.26
N ARG A 6 21.95 -1.14 -4.61
CA ARG A 6 21.20 -0.18 -5.41
C ARG A 6 21.70 -0.22 -6.85
N HIS A 7 20.78 -0.44 -7.78
CA HIS A 7 21.03 -0.43 -9.22
C HIS A 7 20.08 0.53 -9.89
N GLU A 8 20.56 1.70 -10.32
CA GLU A 8 19.76 2.74 -10.99
C GLU A 8 18.42 3.02 -10.29
N SER A 9 17.33 2.44 -10.81
CA SER A 9 15.93 2.54 -10.34
C SER A 9 15.44 1.38 -9.47
N THR A 10 16.31 0.43 -9.12
CA THR A 10 15.97 -0.83 -8.46
C THR A 10 16.80 -1.03 -7.20
N ILE A 11 16.17 -1.60 -6.17
CA ILE A 11 16.85 -2.07 -4.95
C ILE A 11 16.80 -3.59 -4.96
N ILE A 12 17.97 -4.21 -4.90
CA ILE A 12 18.10 -5.66 -4.74
C ILE A 12 18.28 -5.94 -3.26
N LEU A 13 17.38 -6.76 -2.73
CA LEU A 13 17.42 -7.22 -1.35
C LEU A 13 17.81 -8.69 -1.31
N SER A 14 19.02 -8.96 -0.83
CA SER A 14 19.55 -10.31 -0.63
C SER A 14 19.52 -10.62 0.86
N MET A 15 18.73 -11.61 1.28
CA MET A 15 18.55 -11.94 2.69
C MET A 15 18.30 -13.43 2.92
N GLY A 16 18.52 -13.88 4.15
CA GLY A 16 18.18 -15.23 4.58
C GLY A 16 16.67 -15.46 4.67
N LEU A 17 16.27 -16.73 4.69
CA LEU A 17 14.85 -17.13 4.74
C LEU A 17 14.15 -16.62 6.01
N GLU A 18 14.85 -16.65 7.15
CA GLU A 18 14.30 -16.14 8.41
C GLU A 18 14.11 -14.62 8.38
N GLU A 19 15.06 -13.87 7.81
CA GLU A 19 14.90 -12.44 7.63
C GLU A 19 13.72 -12.11 6.71
N ALA A 20 13.53 -12.86 5.63
CA ALA A 20 12.37 -12.70 4.76
C ALA A 20 11.05 -12.94 5.53
N ALA A 21 11.01 -13.94 6.41
CA ALA A 21 9.84 -14.20 7.26
C ALA A 21 9.57 -13.05 8.24
N ARG A 22 10.62 -12.56 8.93
CA ARG A 22 10.51 -11.43 9.87
C ARG A 22 10.04 -10.16 9.16
N LEU A 23 10.62 -9.86 8.00
CA LEU A 23 10.26 -8.67 7.22
C LEU A 23 8.83 -8.76 6.68
N SER A 24 8.42 -9.92 6.16
CA SER A 24 7.03 -10.15 5.73
C SER A 24 6.03 -9.94 6.87
N ALA A 25 6.32 -10.46 8.07
CA ALA A 25 5.45 -10.27 9.24
C ALA A 25 5.31 -8.78 9.60
N ALA A 26 6.44 -8.05 9.66
CA ALA A 26 6.44 -6.62 9.97
C ALA A 26 5.68 -5.78 8.92
N LEU A 27 5.87 -6.06 7.62
CA LEU A 27 5.14 -5.36 6.56
C LEU A 27 3.64 -5.66 6.59
N THR A 28 3.27 -6.91 6.86
CA THR A 28 1.86 -7.32 7.00
C THR A 28 1.18 -6.59 8.15
N GLU A 29 1.84 -6.49 9.31
CA GLU A 29 1.30 -5.76 10.46
C GLU A 29 1.14 -4.27 10.14
N ALA A 30 2.14 -3.67 9.51
CA ALA A 30 2.10 -2.26 9.10
C ALA A 30 0.96 -1.96 8.11
N THR A 31 0.69 -2.86 7.16
CA THR A 31 -0.42 -2.68 6.21
C THR A 31 -1.77 -2.92 6.88
N LEU A 32 -1.91 -3.88 7.80
CA LEU A 32 -3.17 -4.13 8.52
C LEU A 32 -3.57 -2.99 9.47
N ALA A 33 -2.61 -2.31 10.08
CA ALA A 33 -2.86 -1.28 11.08
C ALA A 33 -3.46 0.02 10.50
N LEU A 34 -3.27 0.29 9.21
CA LEU A 34 -3.60 1.58 8.60
C LEU A 34 -4.63 1.43 7.49
N SER A 35 -5.51 2.43 7.36
CA SER A 35 -6.35 2.57 6.16
C SER A 35 -5.47 2.84 4.93
N ARG A 36 -5.99 2.59 3.72
CA ARG A 36 -5.27 2.85 2.46
C ARG A 36 -4.77 4.30 2.36
N ALA A 37 -5.65 5.27 2.62
CA ALA A 37 -5.32 6.69 2.57
C ALA A 37 -4.27 7.05 3.63
N GLU A 38 -4.41 6.56 4.86
CA GLU A 38 -3.45 6.83 5.93
C GLU A 38 -2.07 6.22 5.66
N TYR A 39 -2.03 5.00 5.11
CA TYR A 39 -0.80 4.35 4.71
C TYR A 39 -0.08 5.19 3.64
N TRP A 40 -0.78 5.59 2.58
CA TRP A 40 -0.22 6.42 1.53
C TRP A 40 0.31 7.77 2.05
N MET A 41 -0.45 8.46 2.91
CA MET A 41 -0.02 9.74 3.50
C MET A 41 1.28 9.62 4.32
N ARG A 42 1.52 8.47 4.97
CA ARG A 42 2.72 8.26 5.80
C ARG A 42 3.91 7.71 5.02
N VAL A 43 3.67 6.85 4.04
CA VAL A 43 4.71 6.05 3.38
C VAL A 43 5.00 6.53 1.95
N GLY A 44 4.05 7.19 1.30
CA GLY A 44 4.20 7.75 -0.06
C GLY A 44 4.09 6.73 -1.20
N CYS A 45 3.79 5.46 -0.91
CA CYS A 45 3.56 4.42 -1.92
C CYS A 45 2.19 3.74 -1.73
N PRO A 46 1.65 3.07 -2.78
CA PRO A 46 0.41 2.33 -2.67
C PRO A 46 0.52 1.20 -1.65
N LYS A 47 -0.47 1.10 -0.77
CA LYS A 47 -0.55 0.02 0.22
C LYS A 47 -0.51 -1.37 -0.42
N SER A 48 -1.18 -1.54 -1.56
CA SER A 48 -1.23 -2.80 -2.31
C SER A 48 0.14 -3.27 -2.82
N SER A 49 1.03 -2.34 -3.21
CA SER A 49 2.39 -2.66 -3.64
C SER A 49 3.22 -3.25 -2.50
N VAL A 50 3.03 -2.75 -1.27
CA VAL A 50 3.71 -3.28 -0.08
C VAL A 50 3.10 -4.60 0.39
N GLU A 51 1.79 -4.78 0.25
CA GLU A 51 1.13 -6.07 0.47
C GLU A 51 1.70 -7.14 -0.48
N GLN A 52 1.88 -6.81 -1.77
CA GLN A 52 2.52 -7.70 -2.74
C GLN A 52 3.97 -8.02 -2.35
N LEU A 53 4.76 -7.03 -1.92
CA LEU A 53 6.11 -7.25 -1.42
C LEU A 53 6.11 -8.21 -0.23
N SER A 54 5.20 -8.01 0.72
CA SER A 54 5.06 -8.88 1.88
C SER A 54 4.75 -10.33 1.47
N ASP A 55 3.85 -10.53 0.51
CA ASP A 55 3.51 -11.85 0.00
C ASP A 55 4.69 -12.53 -0.69
N LEU A 56 5.47 -11.80 -1.48
CA LEU A 56 6.67 -12.31 -2.11
C LEU A 56 7.71 -12.74 -1.07
N LEU A 57 7.92 -11.94 -0.03
CA LEU A 57 8.82 -12.28 1.07
C LEU A 57 8.32 -13.50 1.86
N ARG A 58 7.01 -13.63 2.04
CA ARG A 58 6.37 -14.81 2.69
C ARG A 58 6.54 -16.08 1.87
N LEU A 59 6.51 -15.98 0.55
CA LEU A 59 6.77 -17.11 -0.35
C LEU A 59 8.26 -17.45 -0.33
N ALA A 60 9.12 -16.44 -0.45
CA ALA A 60 10.57 -16.59 -0.41
C ALA A 60 11.03 -17.29 0.88
N SER A 61 10.48 -16.91 2.04
CA SER A 61 10.83 -17.54 3.33
C SER A 61 10.46 -19.02 3.42
N LYS A 62 9.51 -19.48 2.61
CA LYS A 62 9.14 -20.91 2.48
C LYS A 62 10.00 -21.66 1.46
N GLY A 63 11.07 -21.05 0.96
CA GLY A 63 11.90 -21.60 -0.12
C GLY A 63 11.17 -21.64 -1.46
N LYS A 64 10.10 -20.85 -1.64
CA LYS A 64 9.31 -20.79 -2.87
C LYS A 64 9.52 -19.44 -3.56
N GLY A 65 9.93 -19.47 -4.82
CA GLY A 65 10.17 -18.27 -5.62
C GLY A 65 11.66 -18.05 -5.87
N GLN A 66 12.07 -18.20 -7.13
CA GLN A 66 13.40 -17.80 -7.59
C GLN A 66 13.29 -16.36 -8.09
N GLY A 67 13.91 -15.41 -7.39
CA GLY A 67 14.00 -13.99 -7.80
C GLY A 67 12.66 -13.32 -8.11
N ALA A 68 12.10 -12.59 -7.15
CA ALA A 68 10.87 -11.82 -7.39
C ALA A 68 11.18 -10.33 -7.52
N SER A 69 10.47 -9.67 -8.43
CA SER A 69 10.51 -8.21 -8.59
C SER A 69 9.13 -7.66 -8.30
N VAL A 70 9.07 -6.57 -7.53
CA VAL A 70 7.84 -5.83 -7.27
C VAL A 70 8.05 -4.38 -7.67
N ALA A 71 7.08 -3.80 -8.36
CA ALA A 71 7.08 -2.37 -8.63
C ALA A 71 6.55 -1.64 -7.40
N LEU A 72 7.31 -0.67 -6.90
CA LEU A 72 6.89 0.27 -5.86
C LEU A 72 6.74 1.67 -6.48
N PRO A 73 5.68 1.92 -7.28
CA PRO A 73 5.47 3.24 -7.84
C PRO A 73 5.15 4.25 -6.72
N PRO A 74 5.37 5.55 -6.94
CA PRO A 74 4.78 6.57 -6.09
C PRO A 74 3.25 6.44 -6.14
N GLY A 75 2.58 6.57 -5.00
CA GLY A 75 1.12 6.51 -4.98
C GLY A 75 0.50 7.82 -5.47
N GLU A 76 -0.63 7.73 -6.17
CA GLU A 76 -1.39 8.91 -6.63
C GLU A 76 -2.49 9.25 -5.62
N GLU A 77 -2.54 10.52 -5.19
CA GLU A 77 -3.50 10.99 -4.17
C GLU A 77 -4.96 10.68 -4.56
N GLU A 78 -5.34 10.88 -5.83
CA GLU A 78 -6.71 10.66 -6.30
C GLU A 78 -7.13 9.19 -6.19
N GLN A 79 -6.19 8.27 -6.38
CA GLN A 79 -6.45 6.84 -6.27
C GLN A 79 -6.43 6.38 -4.81
N GLU A 80 -5.44 6.84 -4.04
CA GLU A 80 -5.19 6.39 -2.67
C GLU A 80 -6.09 7.07 -1.62
N ASN A 81 -6.54 8.29 -1.90
CA ASN A 81 -7.42 9.10 -1.07
C ASN A 81 -8.51 9.78 -1.93
N PRO A 82 -9.46 9.01 -2.50
CA PRO A 82 -10.52 9.59 -3.32
C PRO A 82 -11.33 10.58 -2.47
N ARG A 83 -11.37 11.84 -2.91
CA ARG A 83 -12.12 12.90 -2.24
C ARG A 83 -13.58 12.46 -2.13
N ARG A 84 -14.05 12.19 -0.90
CA ARG A 84 -15.49 11.97 -0.68
C ARG A 84 -16.22 13.28 -1.00
N PRO A 85 -17.38 13.22 -1.68
CA PRO A 85 -18.28 14.37 -1.76
C PRO A 85 -18.52 14.90 -0.35
N ARG A 86 -18.31 16.20 -0.14
CA ARG A 86 -18.64 16.81 1.16
C ARG A 86 -20.15 16.64 1.38
N PRO A 87 -20.60 16.11 2.53
CA PRO A 87 -22.02 16.08 2.87
C PRO A 87 -22.54 17.53 2.84
N GLY A 88 -23.44 17.84 1.91
CA GLY A 88 -24.06 19.16 1.79
C GLY A 88 -24.05 19.82 0.40
N SER A 89 -23.46 19.21 -0.63
CA SER A 89 -23.56 19.74 -2.01
C SER A 89 -24.92 19.49 -2.68
N ASP A 90 -25.76 18.62 -2.10
CA ASP A 90 -27.14 18.34 -2.57
C ASP A 90 -28.23 18.84 -1.60
N SER A 91 -28.01 19.97 -0.92
CA SER A 91 -29.03 20.60 -0.05
C SER A 91 -29.57 21.91 -0.62
N THR A 92 -30.04 21.91 -1.88
CA THR A 92 -30.76 23.09 -2.42
C THR A 92 -31.83 22.82 -3.49
N ALA A 93 -32.44 21.64 -3.53
CA ALA A 93 -33.56 21.41 -4.45
C ALA A 93 -34.65 20.52 -3.83
N GLN A 94 -35.44 21.07 -2.90
CA GLN A 94 -36.87 20.74 -2.65
C GLN A 94 -37.34 21.39 -1.34
N ARG A 95 -37.45 22.72 -1.32
CA ARG A 95 -38.39 23.42 -0.41
C ARG A 95 -38.99 24.59 -1.18
N GLY A 96 -40.05 24.30 -1.92
CA GLY A 96 -40.73 25.33 -2.71
C GLY A 96 -41.86 24.75 -3.53
N ALA A 97 -42.91 24.26 -2.87
CA ALA A 97 -44.28 24.28 -3.38
C ALA A 97 -45.22 23.69 -2.33
N SER A 98 -45.71 24.55 -1.43
CA SER A 98 -47.07 24.40 -0.93
C SER A 98 -47.95 25.34 -1.75
N PRO A 99 -49.02 24.83 -2.37
CA PRO A 99 -50.30 25.50 -2.39
C PRO A 99 -51.28 24.61 -1.59
N GLY A 100 -52.06 25.14 -0.65
CA GLY A 100 -53.05 26.19 -0.87
C GLY A 100 -54.41 25.50 -0.79
#